data_AF-A0AAI9W3D8-F1
#
_entry.id   AF-A0AAI9W3D8-F1
#
_cell.length_a   1.000
_cell.length_b   1.000
_cell.length_c   1.000
_cell.angle_alpha   90.00
_cell.angle_beta   90.00
_cell.angle_gamma   90.00
#
_symmetry.space_group_name_H-M   'P 1'
#
loop_
_entity.id
_entity.type
_entity.pdbx_description
1 polymer ?
#
loop_
_entity_poly.entity_id
_entity_poly.type
_entity_poly.pdbx_seq_one_letter_code
_entity_poly.pdbx_strand_id
1 'polypeptide(L)'
;MTEDEVDSEGRNNPPPMFDNKEEAEAAFWRLKKASDKSREERVKRVLAQESEGILTTLGRVVYISACILFDGLVLMEIPVSMGKTLAAWTLYVVLLVAAIKLQYGLYGKWFDVDISEMDFDQQ
;
A
#
# COMPACT_ATOMS: atom_id res chain seq x y z
N MET A 1 -72.76 -51.51 -14.23
CA MET A 1 -72.86 -50.50 -15.29
C MET A 1 -71.56 -49.74 -15.23
N THR A 2 -70.77 -49.95 -16.27
CA THR A 2 -69.38 -49.53 -16.47
C THR A 2 -69.38 -48.12 -16.97
N GLU A 3 -68.70 -47.18 -16.30
CA GLU A 3 -68.20 -45.95 -16.90
C GLU A 3 -66.84 -45.65 -16.27
N ASP A 4 -65.82 -46.28 -16.84
CA ASP A 4 -64.45 -45.77 -16.83
C ASP A 4 -64.44 -44.49 -17.67
N GLU A 5 -64.20 -43.34 -17.06
CA GLU A 5 -63.78 -42.14 -17.80
C GLU A 5 -62.34 -41.79 -17.41
N VAL A 6 -61.43 -42.17 -18.32
CA VAL A 6 -60.06 -41.69 -18.38
C VAL A 6 -60.02 -40.60 -19.44
N ASP A 7 -59.88 -39.35 -19.01
CA ASP A 7 -59.29 -38.22 -19.75
C ASP A 7 -59.28 -37.02 -18.77
N SER A 8 -58.36 -36.08 -18.73
CA SER A 8 -57.18 -35.74 -19.51
C SER A 8 -56.44 -34.64 -18.71
N GLU A 9 -55.18 -34.38 -19.07
CA GLU A 9 -54.47 -33.12 -18.84
C GLU A 9 -54.06 -32.68 -17.41
N GLY A 10 -52.75 -32.76 -17.18
CA GLY A 10 -51.97 -31.53 -17.08
C GLY A 10 -52.08 -30.71 -15.80
N ARG A 11 -51.09 -30.91 -14.91
CA ARG A 11 -50.36 -29.88 -14.14
C ARG A 11 -51.22 -28.81 -13.45
N ASN A 12 -51.26 -28.82 -12.11
CA ASN A 12 -51.26 -27.60 -11.28
C ASN A 12 -51.02 -27.93 -9.79
N ASN A 13 -49.90 -28.57 -9.46
CA ASN A 13 -49.27 -28.22 -8.18
C ASN A 13 -48.48 -26.94 -8.48
N PRO A 14 -48.84 -25.77 -7.92
CA PRO A 14 -47.94 -24.63 -8.00
C PRO A 14 -46.58 -25.11 -7.47
N PRO A 15 -45.46 -24.75 -8.12
CA PRO A 15 -44.14 -25.05 -7.56
C PRO A 15 -44.13 -24.58 -6.11
N PRO A 16 -43.48 -25.29 -5.17
CA PRO A 16 -43.39 -24.84 -3.78
C PRO A 16 -42.95 -23.38 -3.83
N MET A 17 -43.85 -22.46 -3.46
CA MET A 17 -43.54 -21.05 -3.42
C MET A 17 -42.42 -20.93 -2.41
N PHE A 18 -41.20 -20.72 -2.91
CA PHE A 18 -40.05 -20.39 -2.08
C PHE A 18 -40.45 -19.20 -1.20
N ASP A 19 -40.21 -19.29 0.10
CA ASP A 19 -40.60 -18.23 1.02
C ASP A 19 -39.78 -16.97 0.66
N ASN A 20 -40.41 -16.05 -0.07
CA ASN A 20 -39.80 -14.84 -0.60
C ASN A 20 -39.07 -14.04 0.49
N LYS A 21 -39.45 -14.21 1.76
CA LYS A 21 -38.80 -13.57 2.90
C LYS A 21 -37.41 -14.16 3.17
N GLU A 22 -37.28 -15.48 3.14
CA GLU A 22 -36.01 -16.17 3.40
C GLU A 22 -35.00 -15.88 2.27
N GLU A 23 -35.46 -15.86 1.02
CA GLU A 23 -34.62 -15.49 -0.12
C GLU A 23 -34.23 -14.01 -0.11
N ALA A 24 -35.15 -13.12 0.28
CA ALA A 24 -34.87 -11.69 0.43
C ALA A 24 -33.88 -11.41 1.57
N GLU A 25 -34.00 -12.10 2.69
CA GLU A 25 -33.04 -12.02 3.80
C GLU A 25 -31.67 -12.56 3.39
N ALA A 26 -31.62 -13.69 2.68
CA ALA A 26 -30.37 -14.23 2.15
C ALA A 26 -29.74 -13.28 1.12
N ALA A 27 -30.53 -12.63 0.26
CA ALA A 27 -30.05 -11.60 -0.66
C ALA A 27 -29.54 -10.36 0.08
N PHE A 28 -30.24 -9.94 1.13
CA PHE A 28 -29.85 -8.82 1.99
C PHE A 28 -28.52 -9.07 2.68
N TRP A 29 -28.30 -10.27 3.24
CA TRP A 29 -27.03 -10.63 3.87
C TRP A 29 -25.87 -10.70 2.88
N ARG A 30 -26.12 -11.16 1.64
CA ARG A 30 -25.10 -11.13 0.56
C ARG A 30 -24.73 -9.70 0.20
N LEU A 31 -25.73 -8.84 0.04
CA LEU A 31 -25.53 -7.43 -0.29
C LEU A 31 -24.81 -6.69 0.84
N LYS A 32 -25.20 -6.95 2.10
CA LYS A 32 -24.54 -6.43 3.29
C LYS A 32 -23.08 -6.85 3.36
N LYS A 33 -22.78 -8.14 3.17
CA LYS A 33 -21.39 -8.64 3.15
C LYS A 33 -20.55 -7.99 2.05
N ALA A 34 -21.13 -7.80 0.87
CA ALA A 34 -20.45 -7.11 -0.22
C ALA A 34 -20.22 -5.61 0.09
N SER A 35 -21.19 -4.96 0.72
CA SER A 35 -21.09 -3.57 1.16
C SER A 35 -20.03 -3.39 2.25
N ASP A 36 -20.03 -4.25 3.28
CA ASP A 36 -19.08 -4.21 4.39
C ASP A 36 -17.65 -4.43 3.87
N LYS A 37 -17.45 -5.41 2.96
CA LYS A 37 -16.16 -5.59 2.28
C LYS A 37 -15.71 -4.34 1.52
N SER A 38 -16.61 -3.67 0.80
CA SER A 38 -16.26 -2.43 0.08
C SER A 38 -15.90 -1.29 1.05
N ARG A 39 -16.54 -1.23 2.22
CA ARG A 39 -16.22 -0.23 3.25
C ARG A 39 -14.84 -0.49 3.87
N GLU A 40 -14.54 -1.74 4.19
CA GLU A 40 -13.22 -2.13 4.70
C GLU A 40 -12.10 -1.81 3.70
N GLU A 41 -12.30 -2.11 2.42
CA GLU A 41 -11.31 -1.80 1.36
C GLU A 41 -11.09 -0.28 1.22
N ARG A 42 -12.13 0.53 1.40
CA ARG A 42 -12.02 2.00 1.38
C ARG A 42 -11.27 2.52 2.59
N VAL A 43 -11.57 2.01 3.79
CA VAL A 43 -10.88 2.41 5.02
C VAL A 43 -9.42 2.00 4.97
N LYS A 44 -9.11 0.77 4.53
CA LYS A 44 -7.74 0.28 4.32
C LYS A 44 -6.95 1.17 3.35
N ARG A 45 -7.58 1.63 2.26
CA ARG A 45 -6.94 2.55 1.31
C ARG A 45 -6.62 3.91 1.92
N VAL A 46 -7.53 4.46 2.72
CA VAL A 46 -7.32 5.76 3.38
C VAL A 46 -6.22 5.65 4.43
N LEU A 47 -6.24 4.62 5.26
CA LEU A 47 -5.21 4.39 6.29
C LEU A 47 -3.84 4.11 5.68
N ALA A 48 -3.76 3.35 4.58
CA ALA A 48 -2.49 3.15 3.87
C ALA A 48 -1.91 4.49 3.35
N GLN A 49 -2.77 5.40 2.88
CA GLN A 49 -2.37 6.72 2.40
C GLN A 49 -2.01 7.70 3.53
N GLU A 50 -2.57 7.50 4.73
CA GLU A 50 -2.25 8.28 5.93
C GLU A 50 -0.98 7.78 6.64
N SER A 51 -0.65 6.49 6.49
CA SER A 51 0.53 5.85 7.10
C SER A 51 1.86 6.34 6.50
N GLU A 52 1.89 6.77 5.24
CA GLU A 52 3.02 7.52 4.69
C GLU A 52 2.92 8.99 5.13
N GLY A 53 3.48 9.28 6.30
CA GLY A 53 3.55 10.64 6.80
C GLY A 53 4.18 11.58 5.77
N ILE A 54 3.46 12.65 5.40
CA ILE A 54 3.94 13.73 4.51
C ILE A 54 5.33 14.25 4.96
N LEU A 55 5.57 14.27 6.27
CA LEU A 55 6.85 14.64 6.88
C LEU A 55 7.98 13.71 6.48
N THR A 56 7.73 12.41 6.38
CA THR A 56 8.72 11.41 5.98
C THR A 56 9.06 11.56 4.51
N THR A 57 8.06 11.76 3.66
CA THR A 57 8.25 11.94 2.21
C THR A 57 8.99 13.25 1.91
N LEU A 58 8.60 14.36 2.53
CA LEU A 58 9.30 15.64 2.40
C LEU A 58 10.70 15.58 3.03
N GLY A 59 10.84 14.93 4.19
CA GLY A 59 12.11 14.73 4.86
C GLY A 59 13.11 13.97 4.01
N ARG A 60 12.69 12.93 3.29
CA ARG A 60 13.53 12.18 2.34
C ARG A 60 14.06 13.07 1.22
N VAL A 61 13.19 13.90 0.63
CA VAL A 61 13.58 14.82 -0.46
C VAL A 61 14.55 15.89 0.05
N VAL A 62 14.27 16.46 1.22
CA VAL A 62 15.15 17.47 1.85
C VAL A 62 16.50 16.84 2.23
N TYR A 63 16.51 15.64 2.78
CA TYR A 63 17.74 14.93 3.14
C TYR A 63 18.61 14.63 1.92
N ILE A 64 18.03 14.08 0.85
CA ILE A 64 18.77 13.76 -0.38
C ILE A 64 19.31 15.05 -1.01
N SER A 65 18.52 16.12 -1.06
CA SER A 65 18.99 17.40 -1.60
C SER A 65 20.14 17.99 -0.76
N ALA A 66 20.07 17.91 0.57
CA ALA A 66 21.17 18.30 1.45
C ALA A 66 22.44 17.44 1.23
N CYS A 67 22.30 16.13 1.03
CA CYS A 67 23.43 15.23 0.73
C CYS A 67 24.11 15.61 -0.59
N ILE A 68 23.33 15.86 -1.64
CA ILE A 68 23.87 16.29 -2.95
C ILE A 68 24.61 17.62 -2.83
N LEU A 69 24.06 18.58 -2.07
CA LEU A 69 24.73 19.86 -1.83
C LEU A 69 26.02 19.69 -1.01
N PHE A 70 26.02 18.84 0.01
CA PHE A 70 27.22 18.55 0.78
C PHE A 70 28.29 17.88 -0.09
N ASP A 71 27.92 16.85 -0.85
CA ASP A 71 28.87 16.11 -1.71
C ASP A 71 29.38 16.97 -2.87
N GLY A 72 28.51 17.75 -3.50
CA GLY A 72 28.88 18.58 -4.65
C GLY A 72 29.61 19.87 -4.26
N LEU A 73 29.26 20.49 -3.13
CA LEU A 73 29.80 21.80 -2.74
C LEU A 73 30.97 21.65 -1.76
N VAL A 74 30.79 20.87 -0.69
CA VAL A 74 31.78 20.74 0.39
C VAL A 74 32.92 19.81 -0.02
N LEU A 75 32.61 18.62 -0.55
CA LEU A 75 33.68 17.71 -0.97
C LEU A 75 34.44 18.24 -2.19
N MET A 76 33.80 18.94 -3.13
CA MET A 76 34.48 19.50 -4.30
C MET A 76 35.45 20.65 -3.94
N GLU A 77 35.29 21.29 -2.79
CA GLU A 77 36.24 22.31 -2.30
C GLU A 77 37.62 21.71 -1.99
N ILE A 78 37.70 20.42 -1.66
CA ILE A 78 38.94 19.72 -1.34
C ILE A 78 39.90 19.68 -2.55
N PRO A 79 39.53 19.15 -3.73
CA PRO A 79 40.41 19.18 -4.89
C PRO A 79 40.67 20.60 -5.40
N VAL A 80 39.75 21.54 -5.20
CA VAL A 80 39.92 22.94 -5.63
C VAL A 80 40.96 23.66 -4.77
N SER A 81 40.88 23.55 -3.44
CA SER A 81 41.83 24.17 -2.49
C SER A 81 43.24 23.57 -2.59
N MET A 82 43.33 22.28 -2.91
CA MET A 82 44.58 21.52 -2.97
C MET A 82 45.24 21.50 -4.36
N GLY A 83 44.85 22.45 -5.23
CA GLY A 83 45.50 22.69 -6.51
C GLY A 83 45.21 21.67 -7.60
N LYS A 84 44.10 20.92 -7.51
CA LYS A 84 43.66 19.91 -8.50
C LYS A 84 44.68 18.79 -8.75
N THR A 85 45.53 18.49 -7.77
CA THR A 85 46.53 17.41 -7.86
C THR A 85 45.87 16.03 -7.88
N LEU A 86 46.54 15.04 -8.50
CA LEU A 86 46.08 13.64 -8.53
C LEU A 86 45.77 13.09 -7.13
N ALA A 87 46.61 13.43 -6.14
CA ALA A 87 46.40 13.06 -4.75
C ALA A 87 45.09 13.64 -4.18
N ALA A 88 44.77 14.89 -4.51
CA ALA A 88 43.54 15.53 -4.05
C ALA A 88 42.29 14.90 -4.68
N TRP A 89 42.35 14.49 -5.95
CA TRP A 89 41.30 13.70 -6.59
C TRP A 89 41.13 12.32 -5.96
N THR A 90 42.23 11.62 -5.65
CA THR A 90 42.15 10.33 -4.96
C THR A 90 41.53 10.46 -3.57
N LEU A 91 41.91 11.51 -2.83
CA LEU A 91 41.38 11.80 -1.50
C LEU A 91 39.89 12.18 -1.55
N TYR A 92 39.50 12.99 -2.53
CA TYR A 92 38.09 13.30 -2.80
C TYR A 92 37.25 12.04 -3.03
N VAL A 93 37.69 11.13 -3.92
CA VAL A 93 36.94 9.90 -4.22
C VAL A 93 36.78 9.03 -2.97
N VAL A 94 37.85 8.87 -2.17
CA VAL A 94 37.79 8.09 -0.93
C VAL A 94 36.80 8.70 0.06
N LEU A 95 36.83 10.02 0.25
CA LEU A 95 35.90 10.72 1.12
C LEU A 95 34.46 10.65 0.61
N LEU A 96 34.24 10.75 -0.70
CA LEU A 96 32.93 10.67 -1.31
C LEU A 96 32.31 9.29 -1.11
N VAL A 97 33.08 8.21 -1.32
CA VAL A 97 32.59 6.85 -1.04
C VAL A 97 32.26 6.67 0.44
N ALA A 98 33.08 7.21 1.34
CA ALA A 98 32.81 7.16 2.78
C ALA A 98 31.54 7.94 3.15
N ALA A 99 31.37 9.15 2.59
CA ALA A 99 30.20 9.99 2.79
C ALA A 99 28.93 9.30 2.32
N ILE A 100 28.92 8.73 1.10
CA ILE A 100 27.76 8.00 0.57
C ILE A 100 27.39 6.81 1.45
N LYS A 101 28.37 6.02 1.91
CA LYS A 101 28.11 4.89 2.83
C LYS A 101 27.47 5.34 4.14
N LEU A 102 27.97 6.44 4.70
CA LEU A 102 27.45 7.02 5.93
C LEU A 102 26.05 7.61 5.72
N GLN A 103 25.84 8.36 4.63
CA GLN A 103 24.55 8.92 4.24
C GLN A 103 23.50 7.84 4.00
N TYR A 104 23.88 6.72 3.36
CA TYR A 104 22.99 5.58 3.13
C TYR A 104 22.60 4.90 4.45
N GLY A 105 23.56 4.69 5.34
CA GLY A 105 23.29 4.13 6.67
C GLY A 105 22.42 5.03 7.55
N LEU A 106 22.65 6.35 7.51
CA LEU A 106 21.81 7.33 8.21
C LEU A 106 20.42 7.42 7.59
N TYR A 107 20.32 7.43 6.26
CA TYR A 107 19.04 7.44 5.56
C TYR A 107 18.19 6.24 5.95
N GLY A 108 18.78 5.04 5.92
CA GLY A 108 18.11 3.82 6.35
C GLY A 108 17.65 3.87 7.81
N LYS A 109 18.42 4.48 8.73
CA LYS A 109 18.05 4.59 10.15
C LYS A 109 17.00 5.66 10.45
N TRP A 110 17.05 6.80 9.76
CA TRP A 110 16.18 7.95 10.02
C TRP A 110 14.85 7.86 9.28
N PHE A 111 14.86 7.21 8.11
CA PHE A 111 13.69 7.07 7.25
C PHE A 111 13.25 5.62 7.09
N ASP A 112 13.71 4.72 7.97
CA ASP A 112 13.08 3.41 8.14
C ASP A 112 11.64 3.67 8.55
N VAL A 113 10.73 3.44 7.60
CA VAL A 113 9.30 3.46 7.90
C VAL A 113 8.99 2.03 8.21
N ASP A 114 8.76 1.73 9.49
CA ASP A 114 8.26 0.45 9.94
C ASP A 114 6.82 0.29 9.42
N ILE A 115 6.68 -0.16 8.17
CA ILE A 115 5.38 -0.53 7.58
C ILE A 115 4.77 -1.72 8.35
N SER A 116 5.56 -2.40 9.21
CA SER A 116 5.10 -3.48 10.07
C SER A 116 4.19 -3.05 11.22
N GLU A 117 4.06 -1.76 11.53
CA GLU A 117 3.10 -1.29 12.54
C GLU A 117 1.66 -1.19 11.99
N MET A 118 1.47 -1.40 10.69
CA MET A 118 0.14 -1.58 10.11
C MET A 118 -0.33 -3.02 10.36
N ASP A 119 -0.58 -3.33 11.63
CA ASP A 119 -1.25 -4.56 12.06
C ASP A 119 -2.71 -4.49 11.58
N PHE A 120 -3.00 -5.24 10.52
CA PHE A 120 -4.34 -5.33 9.93
C PHE A 120 -5.20 -6.42 10.57
N ASP A 121 -4.71 -7.09 11.61
CA ASP A 121 -5.34 -8.26 12.23
C ASP A 121 -6.00 -7.97 13.60
N GLN A 122 -6.45 -6.74 13.84
CA GLN A 122 -7.24 -6.43 15.04
C GLN A 122 -8.77 -6.49 14.75
N GLN A 123 -9.29 -7.72 14.87
CA GLN A 123 -10.69 -8.20 15.04
C GLN A 123 -11.87 -7.35 14.53
#